data_AF-A0A6V7HTJ6-F1
#
_entry.id   AF-A0A6V7HTJ6-F1
#
_cell.length_a   1.000
_cell.length_b   1.000
_cell.length_c   1.000
_cell.angle_alpha   90.00
_cell.angle_beta   90.00
_cell.angle_gamma   90.00
#
_symmetry.space_group_name_H-M   'P 1'
#
loop_
_entity.id
_entity.type
_entity.pdbx_description
1 polymer ?
#
loop_
_entity_poly.entity_id
_entity_poly.type
_entity_poly.pdbx_seq_one_letter_code
_entity_poly.pdbx_strand_id
1 'polypeptide(L)'
;GDRMLDTFIATPTMSTYLLALVVSDFESITDHLTYGAFARPNAIDQAKYAVSVMQPVVKFFETSLNIPYTLNKLDMVALPDFTSGAMENWGLITYRETNMLYDQMYSAITSKQAIINVIAHEVSHQWFGNLVSPHWWKYLWLSEGFARYFQYHATAK
;
A
#
# COMPACT_ATOMS: atom_id res chain seq x y z
N GLY A 1 -5.81 11.26 32.86
CA GLY A 1 -6.08 9.85 32.53
C GLY A 1 -5.54 9.61 31.14
N ASP A 2 -4.74 8.56 30.96
CA ASP A 2 -3.76 8.38 29.87
C ASP A 2 -4.36 8.00 28.51
N ARG A 3 -5.50 8.61 28.14
CA ARG A 3 -6.12 8.44 26.83
C ARG A 3 -5.74 9.62 25.94
N MET A 4 -5.43 9.33 24.69
CA MET A 4 -5.28 10.33 23.63
C MET A 4 -6.45 10.23 22.66
N LEU A 5 -6.77 11.35 22.01
CA LEU A 5 -7.76 11.43 20.95
C LEU A 5 -7.05 11.90 19.69
N ASP A 6 -6.96 11.02 18.70
CA ASP A 6 -6.45 11.36 17.38
C ASP A 6 -7.62 11.72 16.47
N THR A 7 -7.48 12.84 15.75
CA THR A 7 -8.46 13.32 14.78
C THR A 7 -7.83 13.32 13.40
N PHE A 8 -8.45 12.61 12.46
CA PHE A 8 -7.99 12.51 11.08
C PHE A 8 -8.74 13.49 10.18
N ILE A 9 -8.10 13.89 9.07
CA ILE A 9 -8.73 14.70 8.02
C ILE A 9 -9.87 13.89 7.38
N ALA A 10 -10.97 14.56 7.03
CA ALA A 10 -12.07 13.94 6.32
C ALA A 10 -11.59 13.32 5.00
N THR A 11 -11.99 12.07 4.73
CA THR A 11 -11.64 11.39 3.49
C THR A 11 -12.40 11.99 2.30
N PRO A 12 -11.90 11.84 1.07
CA PRO A 12 -12.73 11.97 -0.11
C PRO A 12 -13.93 11.01 -0.07
N THR A 13 -14.88 11.19 -0.99
CA THR A 13 -15.93 10.19 -1.22
C THR A 13 -15.28 8.88 -1.61
N MET A 14 -15.50 7.84 -0.81
CA MET A 14 -14.97 6.49 -1.04
C MET A 14 -15.97 5.43 -0.59
N SER A 15 -15.81 4.22 -1.11
CA SER A 15 -16.59 3.06 -0.69
C SER A 15 -16.25 2.63 0.74
N THR A 16 -17.23 2.15 1.50
CA THR A 16 -17.05 1.81 2.93
C THR A 16 -15.99 0.72 3.18
N TYR A 17 -15.77 -0.17 2.22
CA TYR A 17 -14.80 -1.27 2.35
C TYR A 17 -13.33 -0.79 2.37
N LEU A 18 -13.07 0.46 1.98
CA LEU A 18 -11.73 1.06 1.96
C LEU A 18 -11.32 1.68 3.29
N LEU A 19 -12.26 1.89 4.22
CA LEU A 19 -11.96 2.47 5.52
C LEU A 19 -10.98 1.56 6.30
N ALA A 20 -9.89 2.14 6.80
CA ALA A 20 -8.93 1.46 7.66
C ALA A 20 -8.47 2.34 8.81
N LEU A 21 -8.23 1.72 9.96
CA LEU A 21 -7.61 2.29 11.15
C LEU A 21 -6.70 1.23 11.77
N VAL A 22 -5.50 1.63 12.19
CA VAL A 22 -4.55 0.76 12.89
C VAL A 22 -4.17 1.44 14.19
N VAL A 23 -4.30 0.72 15.31
CA VAL A 23 -3.84 1.14 16.63
C VAL A 23 -2.78 0.15 17.07
N SER A 24 -1.54 0.61 17.20
CA SER A 24 -0.38 -0.24 17.49
C SER A 24 0.75 0.57 18.13
N ASP A 25 1.77 -0.14 18.60
CA ASP A 25 3.08 0.36 19.02
C ASP A 25 4.13 0.21 17.90
N PHE A 26 3.70 0.18 16.63
CA PHE A 26 4.60 0.04 15.49
C PHE A 26 5.53 1.25 15.34
N GLU A 27 6.72 0.97 14.85
CA GLU A 27 7.66 1.99 14.40
C GLU A 27 7.43 2.31 12.92
N SER A 28 7.94 3.46 12.48
CA SER A 28 7.72 3.97 11.13
C SER A 28 9.01 4.45 10.46
N ILE A 29 9.10 4.22 9.15
CA ILE A 29 10.08 4.86 8.25
C ILE A 29 9.32 5.72 7.25
N THR A 30 9.80 6.93 6.97
CA THR A 30 9.15 7.87 6.05
C THR A 30 10.18 8.51 5.12
N ASP A 31 9.83 8.71 3.84
CA ASP A 31 10.71 9.32 2.83
C ASP A 31 10.76 10.86 2.87
N HIS A 32 10.53 11.44 4.05
CA HIS A 32 10.53 12.87 4.32
C HIS A 32 9.35 13.68 3.75
N LEU A 33 8.17 13.11 3.43
CA LEU A 33 6.87 13.84 3.53
C LEU A 33 5.64 13.00 3.14
N THR A 34 5.73 12.09 2.15
CA THR A 34 4.52 11.53 1.49
C THR A 34 4.34 10.03 1.68
N TYR A 35 5.43 9.26 1.71
CA TYR A 35 5.36 7.80 1.75
C TYR A 35 5.91 7.25 3.05
N GLY A 36 5.08 6.50 3.77
CA GLY A 36 5.41 5.89 5.05
C GLY A 36 5.31 4.37 5.02
N ALA A 37 6.09 3.70 5.87
CA ALA A 37 5.91 2.29 6.17
C ALA A 37 5.95 2.06 7.68
N PHE A 38 5.00 1.27 8.18
CA PHE A 38 4.84 0.91 9.58
C PHE A 38 5.02 -0.60 9.76
N ALA A 39 5.73 -1.00 10.79
CA ALA A 39 5.92 -2.40 11.14
C ALA A 39 6.27 -2.55 12.64
N ARG A 40 6.30 -3.79 13.13
CA ARG A 40 6.79 -4.07 14.49
C ARG A 40 8.19 -3.48 14.70
N PRO A 41 8.51 -2.98 15.91
CA PRO A 41 9.82 -2.38 16.21
C PRO A 41 11.03 -3.22 15.80
N ASN A 42 10.95 -4.54 15.95
CA ASN A 42 12.04 -5.46 15.60
C ASN A 42 12.12 -5.84 14.11
N ALA A 43 11.22 -5.33 13.28
CA ALA A 43 11.12 -5.66 11.86
C ALA A 43 11.13 -4.42 10.95
N ILE A 44 11.06 -3.21 11.51
CA ILE A 44 10.96 -1.94 10.77
C ILE A 44 12.09 -1.71 9.77
N ASP A 45 13.31 -2.15 10.09
CA ASP A 45 14.46 -2.03 9.20
C ASP A 45 14.27 -2.77 7.87
N GLN A 46 13.41 -3.80 7.84
CA GLN A 46 13.09 -4.57 6.63
C GLN A 46 12.09 -3.83 5.72
N ALA A 47 11.44 -2.76 6.19
CA ALA A 47 10.50 -1.96 5.41
C ALA A 47 11.18 -0.95 4.47
N LYS A 48 12.50 -0.75 4.59
CA LYS A 48 13.28 0.19 3.76
C LYS A 48 13.11 -0.07 2.27
N TYR A 49 13.07 -1.34 1.87
CA TYR A 49 12.86 -1.70 0.47
C TYR A 49 11.49 -1.27 -0.03
N ALA A 50 10.42 -1.54 0.75
CA ALA A 50 9.06 -1.13 0.38
C ALA A 50 8.95 0.39 0.18
N VAL A 51 9.49 1.19 1.11
CA VAL A 51 9.51 2.66 0.98
C VAL A 51 10.26 3.08 -0.28
N SER A 52 11.41 2.45 -0.57
CA SER A 52 12.23 2.81 -1.75
C SER A 52 11.54 2.58 -3.10
N VAL A 53 10.58 1.64 -3.17
CA VAL A 53 9.85 1.33 -4.42
C VAL A 53 8.52 2.05 -4.54
N MET A 54 7.95 2.55 -3.42
CA MET A 54 6.66 3.24 -3.43
C MET A 54 6.65 4.45 -4.37
N GLN A 55 7.61 5.38 -4.19
CA GLN A 55 7.66 6.60 -4.99
C GLN A 55 7.80 6.33 -6.51
N PRO A 56 8.73 5.46 -6.98
CA PRO A 56 8.79 5.08 -8.39
C PRO A 56 7.48 4.49 -8.93
N VAL A 57 6.81 3.62 -8.18
CA VAL A 57 5.57 2.98 -8.59
C VAL A 57 4.42 3.98 -8.67
N VAL A 58 4.25 4.85 -7.67
CA VAL A 58 3.23 5.91 -7.71
C VAL A 58 3.47 6.83 -8.92
N LYS A 59 4.71 7.29 -9.12
CA LYS A 59 5.08 8.15 -10.26
C LYS A 59 4.78 7.50 -11.61
N PHE A 60 4.96 6.18 -11.72
CA PHE A 60 4.58 5.43 -12.92
C PHE A 60 3.08 5.58 -13.22
N PHE A 61 2.21 5.41 -12.23
CA PHE A 61 0.76 5.54 -12.42
C PHE A 61 0.35 6.98 -12.71
N GLU A 62 0.89 7.96 -11.99
CA GLU A 62 0.61 9.37 -12.23
C GLU A 62 0.92 9.78 -13.67
N THR A 63 2.09 9.35 -14.16
CA THR A 63 2.54 9.65 -15.53
C THR A 63 1.72 8.88 -16.57
N SER A 64 1.44 7.59 -16.32
CA SER A 64 0.80 6.71 -17.29
C SER A 64 -0.70 6.99 -17.44
N LEU A 65 -1.35 7.41 -16.36
CA LEU A 65 -2.78 7.72 -16.34
C LEU A 65 -3.05 9.21 -16.51
N ASN A 66 -2.03 10.06 -16.40
CA ASN A 66 -2.13 11.51 -16.41
C ASN A 66 -3.12 12.04 -15.34
N ILE A 67 -3.13 11.38 -14.18
CA ILE A 67 -3.99 11.69 -13.03
C ILE A 67 -3.10 11.61 -11.78
N PRO A 68 -2.88 12.71 -11.04
CA PRO A 68 -2.05 12.68 -9.84
C PRO A 68 -2.71 11.86 -8.72
N TYR A 69 -1.91 11.31 -7.82
CA TYR A 69 -2.45 10.77 -6.57
C TYR A 69 -2.98 11.92 -5.70
N THR A 70 -4.17 11.75 -5.12
CA THR A 70 -4.95 12.87 -4.57
C THR A 70 -4.81 13.11 -3.08
N LEU A 71 -4.26 12.15 -2.32
CA LEU A 71 -4.07 12.30 -0.88
C LEU A 71 -2.65 12.80 -0.58
N ASN A 72 -2.51 13.53 0.53
CA ASN A 72 -1.22 14.09 0.96
C ASN A 72 -0.22 13.04 1.47
N LYS A 73 -0.67 11.79 1.65
CA LYS A 73 0.14 10.68 2.14
C LYS A 73 -0.36 9.34 1.59
N LEU A 74 0.55 8.38 1.53
CA LEU A 74 0.25 6.98 1.27
C LEU A 74 1.15 6.11 2.15
N ASP A 75 0.53 5.47 3.14
CA ASP A 75 1.23 4.62 4.08
C ASP A 75 1.08 3.14 3.72
N MET A 76 2.09 2.36 4.05
CA MET A 76 2.03 0.90 4.09
C MET A 76 2.14 0.43 5.54
N VAL A 77 1.44 -0.63 5.90
CA VAL A 77 1.59 -1.27 7.21
C VAL A 77 1.74 -2.78 7.07
N ALA A 78 2.81 -3.32 7.65
CA ALA A 78 3.05 -4.76 7.72
C ALA A 78 2.39 -5.34 8.97
N LEU A 79 1.36 -6.16 8.75
CA LEU A 79 0.57 -6.80 9.79
C LEU A 79 1.07 -8.25 10.03
N PRO A 80 1.40 -8.62 11.29
CA PRO A 80 1.84 -9.97 11.64
C PRO A 80 0.77 -11.03 11.33
N ASP A 81 -0.49 -10.71 11.65
CA ASP A 81 -1.64 -11.57 11.44
C ASP A 81 -2.56 -10.96 10.38
N PHE A 82 -2.42 -11.43 9.14
CA PHE A 82 -3.23 -10.95 8.02
C PHE A 82 -3.64 -12.10 7.09
N THR A 83 -4.95 -12.33 6.97
CA THR A 83 -5.50 -13.47 6.21
C THR A 83 -5.24 -13.34 4.72
N SER A 84 -5.36 -12.13 4.19
CA SER A 84 -5.10 -11.81 2.78
C SER A 84 -3.61 -11.60 2.52
N GLY A 85 -3.26 -11.31 1.25
CA GLY A 85 -1.90 -10.92 0.88
C GLY A 85 -1.62 -9.45 1.23
N ALA A 86 -2.51 -8.57 0.78
CA ALA A 86 -2.55 -7.15 1.07
C ALA A 86 -4.00 -6.64 0.89
N MET A 87 -4.25 -5.36 1.19
CA MET A 87 -5.53 -4.68 0.98
C MET A 87 -5.30 -3.19 0.73
N GLU A 88 -5.98 -2.65 -0.28
CA GLU A 88 -5.69 -1.37 -0.93
C GLU A 88 -6.21 -0.10 -0.22
N ASN A 89 -6.54 -0.20 1.07
CA ASN A 89 -7.25 0.85 1.81
C ASN A 89 -6.67 2.25 1.52
N TRP A 90 -7.53 3.20 1.15
CA TRP A 90 -7.10 4.44 0.51
C TRP A 90 -6.27 5.30 1.45
N GLY A 91 -4.97 5.43 1.13
CA GLY A 91 -3.99 6.14 1.95
C GLY A 91 -3.35 5.32 3.08
N LEU A 92 -3.77 4.08 3.34
CA LEU A 92 -3.17 3.19 4.35
C LEU A 92 -3.24 1.73 3.89
N ILE A 93 -2.36 1.35 2.96
CA ILE A 93 -2.34 0.00 2.41
C ILE A 93 -1.84 -0.98 3.48
N THR A 94 -2.57 -2.08 3.69
CA THR A 94 -2.20 -3.10 4.67
C THR A 94 -1.60 -4.32 3.97
N TYR A 95 -0.56 -4.91 4.53
CA TYR A 95 0.15 -6.05 3.96
C TYR A 95 0.35 -7.13 5.01
N ARG A 96 0.35 -8.39 4.58
CA ARG A 96 1.05 -9.44 5.32
C ARG A 96 2.55 -9.14 5.32
N GLU A 97 3.24 -9.36 6.44
CA GLU A 97 4.68 -9.07 6.56
C GLU A 97 5.52 -9.58 5.37
N THR A 98 5.27 -10.82 4.91
CA THR A 98 6.00 -11.44 3.78
C THR A 98 5.83 -10.73 2.44
N ASN A 99 4.83 -9.87 2.30
CA ASN A 99 4.53 -9.13 1.08
C ASN A 99 5.03 -7.67 1.11
N MET A 100 5.66 -7.24 2.20
CA MET A 100 6.17 -5.87 2.36
C MET A 100 7.60 -5.85 2.90
N LEU A 101 7.93 -6.70 3.87
CA LEU A 101 9.21 -6.70 4.54
C LEU A 101 10.25 -7.50 3.75
N TYR A 102 11.42 -6.90 3.56
CA TYR A 102 12.55 -7.51 2.86
C TYR A 102 13.82 -7.39 3.69
N ASP A 103 14.41 -8.54 4.00
CA ASP A 103 15.72 -8.65 4.63
C ASP A 103 16.78 -9.06 3.61
N GLN A 104 17.80 -8.22 3.39
CA GLN A 104 18.83 -8.49 2.38
C GLN A 104 19.69 -9.74 2.68
N MET A 105 19.85 -10.13 3.95
CA MET A 105 20.64 -11.30 4.34
C MET A 105 19.82 -12.59 4.26
N TYR A 106 18.53 -12.54 4.60
CA TYR A 106 17.71 -13.75 4.78
C TYR A 106 16.60 -13.96 3.74
N SER A 107 16.18 -12.91 3.05
CA SER A 107 15.10 -13.02 2.05
C SER A 107 15.64 -13.48 0.70
N ALA A 108 14.94 -14.42 0.07
CA ALA A 108 15.26 -14.82 -1.30
C ALA A 108 15.08 -13.64 -2.27
N ILE A 109 15.88 -13.59 -3.34
CA ILE A 109 15.75 -12.59 -4.42
C ILE A 109 14.36 -12.63 -5.05
N THR A 110 13.75 -13.81 -5.15
CA THR A 110 12.37 -13.97 -5.61
C THR A 110 11.36 -13.24 -4.72
N SER A 111 11.61 -13.14 -3.42
CA SER A 111 10.78 -12.37 -2.48
C SER A 111 10.87 -10.88 -2.79
N LYS A 112 12.05 -10.37 -3.15
CA LYS A 112 12.22 -8.97 -3.57
C LYS A 112 11.31 -8.63 -4.75
N GLN A 113 11.29 -9.49 -5.77
CA GLN A 113 10.40 -9.32 -6.93
C GLN A 113 8.92 -9.48 -6.55
N ALA A 114 8.59 -10.44 -5.68
CA ALA A 114 7.21 -10.64 -5.23
C ALA A 114 6.69 -9.41 -4.47
N ILE A 115 7.50 -8.82 -3.59
CA ILE A 115 7.16 -7.62 -2.81
C ILE A 115 6.86 -6.44 -3.72
N ILE A 116 7.75 -6.10 -4.66
CA ILE A 116 7.49 -4.97 -5.57
C ILE A 116 6.26 -5.20 -6.44
N ASN A 117 6.00 -6.45 -6.85
CA ASN A 117 4.80 -6.80 -7.60
C ASN A 117 3.52 -6.57 -6.77
N VAL A 118 3.51 -6.99 -5.49
CA VAL A 118 2.34 -6.75 -4.61
C VAL A 118 2.18 -5.26 -4.35
N ILE A 119 3.25 -4.52 -4.07
CA ILE A 119 3.17 -3.06 -3.92
C ILE A 119 2.60 -2.40 -5.18
N ALA A 120 3.03 -2.81 -6.38
CA ALA A 120 2.48 -2.31 -7.63
C ALA A 120 0.99 -2.64 -7.82
N HIS A 121 0.55 -3.82 -7.37
CA HIS A 121 -0.86 -4.22 -7.38
C HIS A 121 -1.69 -3.28 -6.48
N GLU A 122 -1.29 -3.10 -5.23
CA GLU A 122 -2.03 -2.26 -4.27
C GLU A 122 -1.99 -0.76 -4.60
N VAL A 123 -0.87 -0.28 -5.16
CA VAL A 123 -0.79 1.11 -5.65
C VAL A 123 -1.68 1.31 -6.87
N SER A 124 -1.84 0.30 -7.73
CA SER A 124 -2.77 0.37 -8.87
C SER A 124 -4.20 0.62 -8.41
N HIS A 125 -4.60 -0.03 -7.32
CA HIS A 125 -5.93 0.12 -6.76
C HIS A 125 -6.26 1.56 -6.30
N GLN A 126 -5.25 2.40 -6.04
CA GLN A 126 -5.47 3.82 -5.73
C GLN A 126 -6.20 4.55 -6.87
N TRP A 127 -6.06 4.08 -8.11
CA TRP A 127 -6.88 4.51 -9.25
C TRP A 127 -8.01 3.53 -9.55
N PHE A 128 -7.71 2.23 -9.61
CA PHE A 128 -8.64 1.16 -10.02
C PHE A 128 -9.20 0.40 -8.81
N GLY A 129 -10.21 0.95 -8.15
CA GLY A 129 -10.81 0.41 -6.93
C GLY A 129 -11.18 1.55 -5.99
N ASN A 130 -10.25 2.49 -5.81
CA ASN A 130 -10.41 3.62 -4.90
C ASN A 130 -11.02 4.83 -5.60
N LEU A 131 -10.28 5.45 -6.53
CA LEU A 131 -10.78 6.59 -7.31
C LEU A 131 -11.96 6.20 -8.21
N VAL A 132 -11.87 5.03 -8.84
CA VAL A 132 -12.96 4.43 -9.62
C VAL A 132 -13.32 3.08 -9.00
N SER A 133 -14.35 3.05 -8.17
CA SER A 133 -14.85 1.81 -7.55
C SER A 133 -15.86 1.08 -8.43
N PRO A 134 -15.90 -0.27 -8.38
CA PRO A 134 -16.96 -1.03 -9.02
C PRO A 134 -18.31 -0.72 -8.38
N HIS A 135 -19.34 -0.48 -9.19
CA HIS A 135 -20.71 -0.26 -8.68
C HIS A 135 -21.26 -1.48 -7.91
N TRP A 136 -20.81 -2.69 -8.26
CA TRP A 136 -21.19 -3.91 -7.58
C TRP A 136 -20.11 -4.99 -7.73
N TRP A 137 -20.05 -5.94 -6.79
CA TRP A 137 -19.05 -7.01 -6.74
C TRP A 137 -18.96 -7.87 -8.00
N LYS A 138 -20.04 -7.99 -8.78
CA LYS A 138 -19.98 -8.69 -10.08
C LYS A 138 -19.01 -8.05 -11.09
N TYR A 139 -18.64 -6.79 -10.86
CA TYR A 139 -17.66 -6.03 -11.63
C TYR A 139 -16.31 -5.88 -10.93
N LEU A 140 -16.03 -6.70 -9.92
CA LEU A 140 -14.77 -6.66 -9.17
C LEU A 140 -13.53 -6.78 -10.09
N TRP A 141 -13.67 -7.44 -11.24
CA TRP A 141 -12.62 -7.54 -12.24
C TRP A 141 -12.13 -6.17 -12.77
N LEU A 142 -12.95 -5.11 -12.70
CA LEU A 142 -12.53 -3.74 -13.04
C LEU A 142 -11.48 -3.19 -12.07
N SER A 143 -11.42 -3.74 -10.86
CA SER A 143 -10.41 -3.40 -9.86
C SER A 143 -9.26 -4.41 -9.94
N GLU A 144 -9.53 -5.67 -9.59
CA GLU A 144 -8.53 -6.73 -9.51
C GLU A 144 -7.86 -7.06 -10.85
N GLY A 145 -8.59 -6.98 -11.96
CA GLY A 145 -8.05 -7.27 -13.29
C GLY A 145 -7.05 -6.21 -13.74
N PHE A 146 -7.33 -4.94 -13.46
CA PHE A 146 -6.41 -3.84 -13.75
C PHE A 146 -5.20 -3.87 -12.81
N ALA A 147 -5.41 -4.07 -11.51
CA ALA A 147 -4.33 -4.21 -10.55
C ALA A 147 -3.39 -5.36 -10.93
N ARG A 148 -3.95 -6.52 -11.31
CA ARG A 148 -3.18 -7.68 -11.79
C ARG A 148 -2.41 -7.41 -13.08
N TYR A 149 -2.97 -6.63 -14.00
CA TYR A 149 -2.27 -6.23 -15.22
C TYR A 149 -1.07 -5.32 -14.89
N PHE A 150 -1.31 -4.26 -14.10
CA PHE A 150 -0.28 -3.29 -13.77
C PHE A 150 0.79 -3.83 -12.82
N GLN A 151 0.46 -4.81 -11.98
CA GLN A 151 1.42 -5.56 -11.15
C GLN A 151 2.66 -5.97 -11.94
N TYR A 152 2.50 -6.44 -13.19
CA TYR A 152 3.61 -6.86 -14.04
C TYR A 152 4.09 -5.76 -14.97
N HIS A 153 3.20 -4.87 -15.42
CA HIS A 153 3.56 -3.81 -16.35
C HIS A 153 4.40 -2.71 -15.70
N ALA A 154 4.04 -2.30 -14.49
CA ALA A 154 4.72 -1.23 -13.75
C ALA A 154 6.13 -1.66 -13.33
N THR A 155 6.33 -2.94 -12.99
CA THR A 155 7.61 -3.47 -12.53
C THR A 155 8.56 -3.89 -13.65
N ALA A 156 8.10 -3.88 -14.91
CA ALA A 156 8.90 -4.23 -16.08
C ALA A 156 9.58 -3.02 -16.75
N LYS A 157 9.25 -1.79 -16.32
CA LYS A 157 9.84 -0.54 -16.80
C LYS A 157 10.77 0.06 -15.76
#